data_AF-A0A6B3P0T0-F1
#
_entry.id   AF-A0A6B3P0T0-F1
#
_cell.length_a   1.000
_cell.length_b   1.000
_cell.length_c   1.000
_cell.angle_alpha   90.00
_cell.angle_beta   90.00
_cell.angle_gamma   90.00
#
_symmetry.space_group_name_H-M   'P 1'
#
loop_
_entity.id
_entity.type
_entity.pdbx_description
1 polymer ?
#
loop_
_entity_poly.entity_id
_entity_poly.type
_entity_poly.pdbx_seq_one_letter_code
_entity_poly.pdbx_strand_id
1 'polypeptide(L)'
;MSLAQRKLEAAQKMQEVPARMAVAQHTCASAGLANLPRLNVLDSRLAVLFKQQRAYQVDRSASRLVELKLARELAKNAEQAYVADQDAYIKQVEGLLALCLEAEDTYKAADRFGLIKSADYRARRVVLYKAQAQARLQLQSQYHSKSFKIALNDAWFENAFAVTLGETPLPGSALAEAYAALEHYHQLALAMSEAVDQMLVELKADPALREQAGEVEADIASRRVQLKTVSTVQLRTGYMEMLAYMCLDTRIADLEQRQQFKQRLTDPEVFAGVLSREQMSVDPAAFTAQERAAVLEEALSCYSRARASALYVAELYPPVAGKDYLAIYLEVVERLRLSAEQELGALLVAPPAVPARPVPARKYKVIHTRSRRVLVGRRREPVAGEPGEVVDIDSASGERVVATFREHASDDWNEVKSVLPAPSTGLKSRKALRRVGRQYLDRMAALTLKQQGFIDSEHAPADIAYPLEALAHNLGDVAAQFQRHEGLLAAEQAFVEELATAAQALRTAARDIRVRMCKAQKPTARNLLYLWEQKQVKIVALGARKPLKAGDLIDEYEVSIRGGGTWYVHLHYPALQTPVQAFSKGHIKLAAQRLLGYADLLKNANSRGALPEIWRADLTPMFIKGWFPLRA
;
A
#
# COMPACT_ATOMS: atom_id res chain seq x y z
N MET A 1 -38.61 -2.96 -34.04
CA MET A 1 -37.85 -3.30 -35.27
C MET A 1 -37.93 -4.79 -35.52
N SER A 2 -38.14 -5.20 -36.77
CA SER A 2 -38.09 -6.61 -37.18
C SER A 2 -36.65 -7.14 -37.20
N LEU A 3 -36.50 -8.48 -37.22
CA LEU A 3 -35.19 -9.13 -37.33
C LEU A 3 -34.44 -8.70 -38.60
N ALA A 4 -35.16 -8.55 -39.71
CA ALA A 4 -34.61 -8.07 -40.99
C ALA A 4 -34.09 -6.63 -40.89
N GLN A 5 -34.84 -5.75 -40.22
CA GLN A 5 -34.41 -4.36 -39.99
C GLN A 5 -33.15 -4.29 -39.14
N ARG A 6 -33.06 -5.10 -38.07
CA ARG A 6 -31.85 -5.18 -37.21
C ARG A 6 -30.63 -5.72 -37.97
N LYS A 7 -30.83 -6.72 -38.84
CA LYS A 7 -29.76 -7.27 -39.68
C LYS A 7 -29.25 -6.25 -40.70
N LEU A 8 -30.15 -5.50 -41.34
CA LEU A 8 -29.79 -4.44 -42.29
C LEU A 8 -29.02 -3.30 -41.61
N GLU A 9 -29.50 -2.85 -40.45
CA GLU A 9 -28.84 -1.82 -39.65
C GLU A 9 -27.42 -2.25 -39.22
N ALA A 10 -27.26 -3.50 -38.74
CA ALA A 10 -25.95 -4.04 -38.36
C ALA A 10 -24.98 -4.12 -39.55
N ALA A 11 -25.48 -4.46 -40.74
CA ALA A 11 -24.66 -4.52 -41.96
C ALA A 11 -24.17 -3.13 -42.38
N GLN A 12 -25.04 -2.11 -42.33
CA GLN A 12 -24.69 -0.72 -42.63
C GLN A 12 -23.65 -0.18 -41.65
N LYS A 13 -23.91 -0.29 -40.33
CA LYS A 13 -22.98 0.17 -39.30
C LYS A 13 -21.62 -0.52 -39.42
N MET A 14 -21.57 -1.83 -39.67
CA MET A 14 -20.32 -2.58 -39.83
C MET A 14 -19.43 -2.07 -40.98
N GLN A 15 -20.03 -1.53 -42.05
CA GLN A 15 -19.28 -0.96 -43.17
C GLN A 15 -18.69 0.41 -42.83
N GLU A 16 -19.38 1.22 -42.03
CA GLU A 16 -18.97 2.58 -41.69
C GLU A 16 -17.92 2.64 -40.57
N VAL A 17 -17.94 1.68 -39.64
CA VAL A 17 -17.09 1.69 -38.44
C VAL A 17 -15.59 1.91 -38.75
N PRO A 18 -14.95 1.21 -39.69
CA PRO A 18 -13.52 1.40 -39.96
C PRO A 18 -13.15 2.84 -40.34
N ALA A 19 -13.96 3.49 -41.19
CA ALA A 19 -13.72 4.86 -41.63
C ALA A 19 -13.93 5.85 -40.47
N ARG A 20 -15.01 5.69 -39.70
CA ARG A 20 -15.28 6.52 -38.51
C ARG A 20 -14.15 6.38 -37.48
N MET A 21 -13.68 5.16 -37.23
CA MET A 21 -12.57 4.91 -36.29
C MET A 21 -11.27 5.55 -36.74
N ALA A 22 -10.91 5.42 -38.02
CA ALA A 22 -9.68 6.02 -38.57
C ALA A 22 -9.67 7.54 -38.42
N VAL A 23 -10.81 8.20 -38.72
CA VAL A 23 -10.98 9.64 -38.53
C VAL A 23 -10.83 10.02 -37.06
N ALA A 24 -11.54 9.34 -36.15
CA ALA A 24 -11.48 9.65 -34.72
C ALA A 24 -10.08 9.45 -34.12
N GLN A 25 -9.37 8.38 -34.52
CA GLN A 25 -7.99 8.13 -34.11
C GLN A 25 -7.04 9.23 -34.61
N HIS A 26 -7.19 9.64 -35.87
CA HIS A 26 -6.39 10.73 -36.43
C HIS A 26 -6.66 12.06 -35.71
N THR A 27 -7.92 12.39 -35.46
CA THR A 27 -8.31 13.59 -34.70
C THR A 27 -7.70 13.58 -33.29
N CYS A 28 -7.76 12.45 -32.57
CA CYS A 28 -7.15 12.33 -31.25
C CYS A 28 -5.62 12.46 -31.31
N ALA A 29 -4.95 11.85 -32.29
CA ALA A 29 -3.51 11.96 -32.45
C ALA A 29 -3.08 13.41 -32.72
N SER A 30 -3.78 14.10 -33.63
CA SER A 30 -3.53 15.51 -33.96
C SER A 30 -3.76 16.43 -32.76
N ALA A 31 -4.82 16.20 -31.98
CA ALA A 31 -5.08 16.95 -30.75
C ALA A 31 -3.99 16.73 -29.69
N GLY A 32 -3.52 15.48 -29.53
CA GLY A 32 -2.41 15.16 -28.64
C GLY A 32 -1.12 15.88 -29.03
N LEU A 33 -0.80 15.91 -30.33
CA LEU A 33 0.36 16.63 -30.86
C LEU A 33 0.26 18.15 -30.63
N ALA A 34 -0.91 18.74 -30.83
CA ALA A 34 -1.15 20.16 -30.59
C ALA A 34 -0.91 20.57 -29.13
N ASN A 35 -1.18 19.66 -28.20
CA ASN A 35 -1.05 19.89 -26.76
C ASN A 35 0.38 19.71 -26.22
N LEU A 36 1.25 18.98 -26.94
CA LEU A 36 2.59 18.64 -26.48
C LEU A 36 3.44 19.84 -26.03
N PRO A 37 3.46 21.00 -26.73
CA PRO A 37 4.27 22.13 -26.31
C PRO A 37 3.91 22.64 -24.92
N ARG A 38 2.62 22.85 -24.63
CA ARG A 38 2.18 23.34 -23.30
C ARG A 38 2.35 22.28 -22.22
N LEU A 39 2.12 21.01 -22.55
CA LEU A 39 2.39 19.90 -21.64
C LEU A 39 3.88 19.82 -21.28
N ASN A 40 4.79 19.94 -22.25
CA ASN A 40 6.23 19.93 -22.02
C ASN A 40 6.68 21.11 -21.13
N VAL A 41 6.11 22.29 -21.33
CA VAL A 41 6.35 23.43 -20.44
C VAL A 41 5.90 23.09 -19.02
N LEU A 42 4.68 22.58 -18.84
CA LEU A 42 4.16 22.20 -17.54
C LEU A 42 5.03 21.12 -16.86
N ASP A 43 5.36 20.03 -17.55
CA ASP A 43 6.23 18.96 -17.06
C ASP A 43 7.60 19.51 -16.62
N SER A 44 8.18 20.43 -17.38
CA SER A 44 9.46 21.05 -17.02
C SER A 44 9.36 21.88 -15.72
N ARG A 45 8.24 22.59 -15.50
CA ARG A 45 8.03 23.36 -14.26
C ARG A 45 7.73 22.46 -13.07
N LEU A 46 6.93 21.41 -13.26
CA LEU A 46 6.65 20.42 -12.23
C LEU A 46 7.92 19.68 -11.79
N ALA A 47 8.80 19.33 -12.72
CA ALA A 47 10.10 18.71 -12.39
C ALA A 47 10.95 19.60 -11.47
N VAL A 48 11.00 20.92 -11.75
CA VAL A 48 11.68 21.89 -10.89
C VAL A 48 10.98 21.99 -9.54
N LEU A 49 9.64 22.09 -9.52
CA LEU A 49 8.84 22.14 -8.29
C LEU A 49 9.12 20.93 -7.38
N PHE A 50 9.04 19.71 -7.90
CA PHE A 50 9.29 18.48 -7.13
C PHE A 50 10.74 18.37 -6.66
N LYS A 51 11.70 18.84 -7.48
CA LYS A 51 13.11 18.94 -7.04
C LYS A 51 13.25 19.86 -5.82
N GLN A 52 12.64 21.05 -5.87
CA GLN A 52 12.68 21.98 -4.73
C GLN A 52 11.91 21.46 -3.52
N GLN A 53 10.80 20.76 -3.73
CA GLN A 53 10.03 20.12 -2.66
C GLN A 53 10.88 19.10 -1.91
N ARG A 54 11.60 18.24 -2.64
CA ARG A 54 12.52 17.26 -2.04
C ARG A 54 13.69 17.94 -1.33
N ALA A 55 14.27 18.98 -1.92
CA ALA A 55 15.34 19.75 -1.28
C ALA A 55 14.87 20.37 0.04
N TYR A 56 13.67 20.95 0.06
CA TYR A 56 13.07 21.51 1.27
C TYR A 56 12.74 20.43 2.31
N GLN A 57 12.29 19.23 1.92
CA GLN A 57 12.05 18.13 2.86
C GLN A 57 13.32 17.72 3.62
N VAL A 58 14.48 17.84 2.98
CA VAL A 58 15.79 17.57 3.58
C VAL A 58 16.29 18.77 4.40
N ASP A 59 16.14 19.98 3.87
CA ASP A 59 16.59 21.25 4.46
C ASP A 59 15.43 22.26 4.53
N ARG A 60 14.85 22.42 5.72
CA ARG A 60 13.67 23.28 5.94
C ARG A 60 14.02 24.76 6.20
N SER A 61 15.12 25.26 5.65
CA SER A 61 15.50 26.66 5.77
C SER A 61 14.57 27.62 5.01
N ALA A 62 14.57 28.90 5.41
CA ALA A 62 13.77 29.94 4.75
C ALA A 62 14.19 30.17 3.29
N SER A 63 15.47 29.97 2.95
CA SER A 63 15.95 30.07 1.56
C SER A 63 15.34 28.96 0.68
N ARG A 64 15.35 27.71 1.14
CA ARG A 64 14.70 26.59 0.45
C ARG A 64 13.20 26.80 0.27
N LEU A 65 12.57 27.41 1.26
CA LEU A 65 11.15 27.75 1.22
C LEU A 65 10.83 28.80 0.13
N VAL A 66 11.69 29.81 -0.06
CA VAL A 66 11.55 30.80 -1.13
C VAL A 66 11.76 30.18 -2.51
N GLU A 67 12.78 29.33 -2.68
CA GLU A 67 13.03 28.59 -3.93
C GLU A 67 11.82 27.73 -4.33
N LEU A 68 11.23 27.05 -3.34
CA LEU A 68 10.01 26.25 -3.51
C LEU A 68 8.81 27.10 -3.94
N LYS A 69 8.61 28.28 -3.31
CA LYS A 69 7.51 29.20 -3.65
C LYS A 69 7.59 29.70 -5.09
N LEU A 70 8.80 30.08 -5.54
CA LEU A 70 8.99 30.53 -6.91
C LEU A 70 8.71 29.41 -7.92
N ALA A 71 9.22 28.19 -7.65
CA ALA A 71 8.97 27.04 -8.51
C ALA A 71 7.46 26.71 -8.59
N ARG A 72 6.72 26.88 -7.49
CA ARG A 72 5.27 26.71 -7.42
C ARG A 72 4.54 27.69 -8.33
N GLU A 73 4.80 29.00 -8.21
CA GLU A 73 4.12 30.01 -9.04
C GLU A 73 4.34 29.78 -10.54
N LEU A 74 5.56 29.40 -10.92
CA LEU A 74 5.87 29.07 -12.32
C LEU A 74 5.11 27.83 -12.81
N ALA A 75 4.97 26.81 -11.97
CA ALA A 75 4.18 25.62 -12.31
C ALA A 75 2.69 25.97 -12.43
N LYS A 76 2.16 26.81 -11.52
CA LYS A 76 0.75 27.23 -11.50
C LYS A 76 0.35 27.96 -12.77
N ASN A 77 1.18 28.90 -13.21
CA ASN A 77 0.96 29.62 -14.45
C ASN A 77 0.99 28.70 -15.68
N ALA A 78 1.92 27.73 -15.70
CA ALA A 78 2.00 26.74 -16.78
C ALA A 78 0.77 25.80 -16.79
N GLU A 79 0.25 25.44 -15.62
CA GLU A 79 -0.94 24.61 -15.53
C GLU A 79 -2.17 25.36 -16.05
N GLN A 80 -2.40 26.60 -15.60
CA GLN A 80 -3.53 27.42 -16.05
C GLN A 80 -3.53 27.59 -17.58
N ALA A 81 -2.35 27.70 -18.20
CA ALA A 81 -2.22 27.75 -19.65
C ALA A 81 -2.54 26.41 -20.35
N TYR A 82 -2.46 25.28 -19.64
CA TYR A 82 -2.68 23.93 -20.19
C TYR A 82 -4.11 23.40 -19.97
N VAL A 83 -4.82 23.84 -18.92
CA VAL A 83 -6.12 23.24 -18.52
C VAL A 83 -7.12 23.16 -19.68
N ALA A 84 -7.32 24.25 -20.43
CA ALA A 84 -8.29 24.28 -21.52
C ALA A 84 -7.94 23.29 -22.64
N ASP A 85 -6.67 23.18 -22.99
CA ASP A 85 -6.19 22.22 -23.99
C ASP A 85 -6.36 20.78 -23.50
N GLN A 86 -6.12 20.56 -22.20
CA GLN A 86 -6.31 19.26 -21.56
C GLN A 86 -7.78 18.82 -21.63
N ASP A 87 -8.71 19.71 -21.28
CA ASP A 87 -10.15 19.44 -21.30
C ASP A 87 -10.64 19.15 -22.72
N ALA A 88 -10.18 19.94 -23.70
CA ALA A 88 -10.48 19.70 -25.10
C ALA A 88 -9.99 18.32 -25.57
N TYR A 89 -8.77 17.93 -25.17
CA TYR A 89 -8.21 16.62 -25.51
C TYR A 89 -8.94 15.46 -24.83
N ILE A 90 -9.28 15.58 -23.54
CA ILE A 90 -10.09 14.59 -22.83
C ILE A 90 -11.39 14.32 -23.59
N LYS A 91 -12.11 15.38 -23.99
CA LYS A 91 -13.36 15.26 -24.75
C LYS A 91 -13.19 14.52 -26.08
N GLN A 92 -12.07 14.74 -26.78
CA GLN A 92 -11.77 14.01 -28.03
C GLN A 92 -11.55 12.52 -27.76
N VAL A 93 -10.78 12.18 -26.72
CA VAL A 93 -10.50 10.78 -26.37
C VAL A 93 -11.76 10.07 -25.84
N GLU A 94 -12.62 10.76 -25.08
CA GLU A 94 -13.94 10.25 -24.68
C GLU A 94 -14.81 9.92 -25.90
N GLY A 95 -14.81 10.78 -26.92
CA GLY A 95 -15.49 10.53 -28.19
C GLY A 95 -14.94 9.30 -28.93
N LEU A 96 -13.61 9.14 -28.97
CA LEU A 96 -12.98 7.94 -29.53
C LEU A 96 -13.36 6.68 -28.74
N LEU A 97 -13.36 6.73 -27.41
CA LEU A 97 -13.75 5.60 -26.58
C LEU A 97 -15.21 5.20 -26.81
N ALA A 98 -16.12 6.18 -26.86
CA ALA A 98 -17.54 5.94 -27.14
C ALA A 98 -17.73 5.26 -28.51
N LEU A 99 -17.03 5.72 -29.55
CA LEU A 99 -17.06 5.09 -30.87
C LEU A 99 -16.50 3.66 -30.84
N CYS A 100 -15.46 3.40 -30.03
CA CYS A 100 -14.92 2.05 -29.89
C CYS A 100 -15.89 1.08 -29.19
N LEU A 101 -16.69 1.57 -28.23
CA LEU A 101 -17.73 0.76 -27.59
C LEU A 101 -18.88 0.47 -28.57
N GLU A 102 -19.31 1.47 -29.36
CA GLU A 102 -20.30 1.29 -30.43
C GLU A 102 -19.83 0.27 -31.48
N ALA A 103 -18.56 0.34 -31.87
CA ALA A 103 -17.93 -0.58 -32.81
C ALA A 103 -17.91 -2.02 -32.28
N GLU A 104 -17.71 -2.20 -30.97
CA GLU A 104 -17.71 -3.52 -30.33
C GLU A 104 -19.08 -4.17 -30.43
N ASP A 105 -20.14 -3.43 -30.07
CA ASP A 105 -21.51 -3.91 -30.18
C ASP A 105 -21.89 -4.23 -31.62
N THR A 106 -21.43 -3.39 -32.56
CA THR A 106 -21.65 -3.58 -34.00
C THR A 106 -21.00 -4.87 -34.50
N TYR A 107 -19.74 -5.14 -34.14
CA TYR A 107 -19.06 -6.37 -34.56
C TYR A 107 -19.65 -7.62 -33.90
N LYS A 108 -20.03 -7.56 -32.61
CA LYS A 108 -20.73 -8.67 -31.95
C LYS A 108 -22.09 -8.95 -32.61
N ALA A 109 -22.82 -7.90 -33.02
CA ALA A 109 -24.08 -8.06 -33.75
C ALA A 109 -23.86 -8.66 -35.14
N ALA A 110 -22.85 -8.20 -35.88
CA ALA A 110 -22.52 -8.73 -37.19
C ALA A 110 -22.17 -10.22 -37.15
N ASP A 111 -21.38 -10.64 -36.16
CA ASP A 111 -21.03 -12.05 -35.95
C ASP A 111 -22.29 -12.89 -35.64
N ARG A 112 -23.13 -12.44 -34.70
CA ARG A 112 -24.41 -13.10 -34.38
C ARG A 112 -25.35 -13.25 -35.59
N PHE A 113 -25.33 -12.31 -36.54
CA PHE A 113 -26.16 -12.36 -37.75
C PHE A 113 -25.49 -13.04 -38.95
N GLY A 114 -24.26 -13.55 -38.80
CA GLY A 114 -23.48 -14.16 -39.87
C GLY A 114 -23.11 -13.18 -40.99
N LEU A 115 -22.97 -11.89 -40.66
CA LEU A 115 -22.64 -10.82 -41.61
C LEU A 115 -21.13 -10.64 -41.83
N ILE A 116 -20.31 -11.22 -40.94
CA ILE A 116 -18.86 -11.13 -40.96
C ILE A 116 -18.26 -12.54 -40.84
N LYS A 117 -17.19 -12.81 -41.58
CA LYS A 117 -16.46 -14.07 -41.46
C LYS A 117 -15.67 -14.09 -40.16
N SER A 118 -15.52 -15.26 -39.54
CA SER A 118 -14.82 -15.39 -38.25
C SER A 118 -13.38 -14.86 -38.28
N ALA A 119 -12.65 -15.00 -39.40
CA ALA A 119 -11.31 -14.43 -39.56
C ALA A 119 -11.33 -12.89 -39.52
N ASP A 120 -12.27 -12.27 -40.24
CA ASP A 120 -12.43 -10.81 -40.28
C ASP A 120 -12.94 -10.25 -38.95
N TYR A 121 -13.85 -10.97 -38.28
CA TYR A 121 -14.31 -10.63 -36.93
C TYR A 121 -13.14 -10.58 -35.95
N ARG A 122 -12.30 -11.62 -35.93
CA ARG A 122 -11.13 -11.68 -35.06
C ARG A 122 -10.18 -10.51 -35.33
N ALA A 123 -9.81 -10.28 -36.58
CA ALA A 123 -8.91 -9.18 -36.95
C ALA A 123 -9.46 -7.81 -36.53
N ARG A 124 -10.75 -7.55 -36.78
CA ARG A 124 -11.39 -6.28 -36.39
C ARG A 124 -11.50 -6.12 -34.87
N ARG A 125 -11.81 -7.19 -34.13
CA ARG A 125 -11.86 -7.16 -32.67
C ARG A 125 -10.49 -6.89 -32.05
N VAL A 126 -9.41 -7.48 -32.55
CA VAL A 126 -8.05 -7.22 -32.05
C VAL A 126 -7.67 -5.75 -32.22
N VAL A 127 -7.91 -5.17 -33.40
CA VAL A 127 -7.68 -3.73 -33.65
C VAL A 127 -8.51 -2.89 -32.68
N LEU A 128 -9.76 -3.28 -32.45
CA LEU A 128 -10.65 -2.58 -31.54
C LEU A 128 -10.19 -2.64 -30.08
N TYR A 129 -9.73 -3.81 -29.59
CA TYR A 129 -9.18 -3.94 -28.24
C TYR A 129 -7.99 -3.01 -28.02
N LYS A 130 -7.07 -2.93 -29.00
CA LYS A 130 -5.92 -2.01 -28.93
C LYS A 130 -6.36 -0.55 -28.91
N ALA A 131 -7.32 -0.17 -29.75
CA ALA A 131 -7.87 1.19 -29.79
C ALA A 131 -8.58 1.57 -28.49
N GLN A 132 -9.39 0.66 -27.95
CA GLN A 132 -10.08 0.82 -26.67
C GLN A 132 -9.10 0.98 -25.51
N ALA A 133 -8.06 0.14 -25.45
CA ALA A 133 -7.05 0.23 -24.41
C ALA A 133 -6.25 1.53 -24.53
N GLN A 134 -5.86 1.93 -25.75
CA GLN A 134 -5.21 3.22 -25.99
C GLN A 134 -6.04 4.39 -25.46
N ALA A 135 -7.33 4.47 -25.81
CA ALA A 135 -8.19 5.56 -25.38
C ALA A 135 -8.32 5.61 -23.85
N ARG A 136 -8.52 4.45 -23.20
CA ARG A 136 -8.57 4.37 -21.74
C ARG A 136 -7.25 4.78 -21.07
N LEU A 137 -6.10 4.35 -21.59
CA LEU A 137 -4.79 4.75 -21.06
C LEU A 137 -4.52 6.25 -21.26
N GLN A 138 -4.96 6.84 -22.38
CA GLN A 138 -4.90 8.28 -22.61
C GLN A 138 -5.75 9.03 -21.57
N LEU A 139 -7.01 8.61 -21.36
CA LEU A 139 -7.88 9.18 -20.33
C LEU A 139 -7.31 9.01 -18.93
N GLN A 140 -6.83 7.82 -18.59
CA GLN A 140 -6.17 7.56 -17.30
C GLN A 140 -5.03 8.54 -17.05
N SER A 141 -4.14 8.73 -18.03
CA SER A 141 -3.02 9.66 -17.95
C SER A 141 -3.51 11.09 -17.69
N GLN A 142 -4.55 11.55 -18.40
CA GLN A 142 -5.08 12.90 -18.23
C GLN A 142 -5.79 13.11 -16.89
N TYR A 143 -6.64 12.17 -16.46
CA TYR A 143 -7.35 12.25 -15.18
C TYR A 143 -6.39 12.14 -14.00
N HIS A 144 -5.40 11.23 -14.06
CA HIS A 144 -4.36 11.13 -13.03
C HIS A 144 -3.54 12.42 -12.94
N SER A 145 -3.19 12.99 -14.09
CA SER A 145 -2.53 14.29 -14.15
C SER A 145 -3.38 15.38 -13.49
N LYS A 146 -4.71 15.41 -13.70
CA LYS A 146 -5.60 16.35 -13.00
C LYS A 146 -5.70 16.08 -11.49
N SER A 147 -5.71 14.83 -11.04
CA SER A 147 -5.86 14.48 -9.62
C SER A 147 -4.63 14.80 -8.76
N PHE A 148 -3.45 14.93 -9.36
CA PHE A 148 -2.19 15.18 -8.64
C PHE A 148 -1.54 16.54 -8.93
N LYS A 149 -2.19 17.40 -9.72
CA LYS A 149 -1.69 18.76 -9.97
C LYS A 149 -1.97 19.74 -8.82
N ILE A 150 -1.54 20.98 -9.02
CA ILE A 150 -1.00 21.93 -8.03
C ILE A 150 -1.90 22.16 -6.81
N ALA A 151 -3.22 22.06 -6.93
CA ALA A 151 -4.15 22.26 -5.81
C ALA A 151 -3.88 21.36 -4.59
N LEU A 152 -3.53 20.08 -4.79
CA LEU A 152 -3.20 19.20 -3.67
C LEU A 152 -1.85 19.58 -3.04
N ASN A 153 -0.88 19.89 -3.88
CA ASN A 153 0.44 20.33 -3.46
C ASN A 153 0.35 21.69 -2.73
N ASP A 154 -0.53 22.60 -3.15
CA ASP A 154 -0.80 23.90 -2.52
C ASP A 154 -1.29 23.75 -1.08
N ALA A 155 -2.30 22.92 -0.84
CA ALA A 155 -2.79 22.67 0.52
C ALA A 155 -1.71 22.01 1.41
N TRP A 156 -0.85 21.18 0.83
CA TRP A 156 0.30 20.61 1.52
C TRP A 156 1.39 21.65 1.81
N PHE A 157 1.67 22.54 0.86
CA PHE A 157 2.66 23.59 0.98
C PHE A 157 2.24 24.58 2.05
N GLU A 158 1.05 25.16 1.97
CA GLU A 158 0.59 26.14 2.96
C GLU A 158 0.61 25.56 4.39
N ASN A 159 0.35 24.25 4.55
CA ASN A 159 0.52 23.55 5.82
C ASN A 159 2.01 23.45 6.25
N ALA A 160 2.90 23.05 5.34
CA ALA A 160 4.34 23.00 5.60
C ALA A 160 4.93 24.39 5.91
N PHE A 161 4.47 25.43 5.22
CA PHE A 161 4.80 26.84 5.47
C PHE A 161 4.43 27.26 6.88
N ALA A 162 3.16 27.04 7.27
CA ALA A 162 2.67 27.38 8.60
C ALA A 162 3.48 26.66 9.70
N VAL A 163 3.77 25.37 9.52
CA VAL A 163 4.60 24.59 10.45
C VAL A 163 6.03 25.15 10.56
N THR A 164 6.65 25.52 9.44
CA THR A 164 8.03 26.02 9.44
C THR A 164 8.18 27.45 9.93
N LEU A 165 7.17 28.30 9.74
CA LEU A 165 7.15 29.68 10.25
C LEU A 165 6.69 29.76 11.72
N GLY A 166 6.36 28.63 12.36
CA GLY A 166 5.85 28.60 13.73
C GLY A 166 4.43 29.13 13.87
N GLU A 167 3.71 29.26 12.75
CA GLU A 167 2.31 29.64 12.70
C GLU A 167 1.42 28.44 13.06
N THR A 168 0.16 28.71 13.40
CA THR A 168 -0.79 27.62 13.62
C THR A 168 -1.03 26.93 12.27
N PRO A 169 -0.73 25.64 12.12
CA PRO A 169 -0.95 24.94 10.86
C PRO A 169 -2.40 25.12 10.41
N LEU A 170 -2.62 25.31 9.11
CA LEU A 170 -3.97 25.27 8.55
C LEU A 170 -4.69 24.02 9.11
N PRO A 171 -5.93 24.16 9.59
CA PRO A 171 -6.72 23.01 9.99
C PRO A 171 -6.74 22.02 8.81
N GLY A 172 -6.75 20.72 9.10
CA GLY A 172 -6.74 19.67 8.07
C GLY A 172 -7.85 19.77 7.02
N SER A 173 -8.80 20.72 7.17
CA SER A 173 -9.84 21.08 6.23
C SER A 173 -9.31 21.50 4.86
N ALA A 174 -8.22 22.27 4.75
CA ALA A 174 -7.73 22.70 3.41
C ALA A 174 -7.22 21.53 2.55
N LEU A 175 -6.55 20.55 3.18
CA LEU A 175 -6.16 19.31 2.50
C LEU A 175 -7.36 18.44 2.17
N ALA A 176 -8.33 18.35 3.08
CA ALA A 176 -9.56 17.59 2.85
C ALA A 176 -10.40 18.21 1.71
N GLU A 177 -10.53 19.53 1.65
CA GLU A 177 -11.20 20.26 0.57
C GLU A 177 -10.49 20.05 -0.77
N ALA A 178 -9.16 20.13 -0.80
CA ALA A 178 -8.38 19.85 -2.00
C ALA A 178 -8.56 18.39 -2.46
N TYR A 179 -8.48 17.42 -1.55
CA TYR A 179 -8.73 16.02 -1.86
C TYR A 179 -10.16 15.77 -2.33
N ALA A 180 -11.17 16.39 -1.71
CA ALA A 180 -12.57 16.27 -2.11
C ALA A 180 -12.81 16.85 -3.51
N ALA A 181 -12.17 17.98 -3.86
CA ALA A 181 -12.25 18.57 -5.19
C ALA A 181 -11.60 17.71 -6.28
N LEU A 182 -10.56 16.95 -5.94
CA LEU A 182 -9.78 16.14 -6.88
C LEU A 182 -10.18 14.66 -6.91
N GLU A 183 -10.99 14.22 -5.94
CA GLU A 183 -11.39 12.82 -5.78
C GLU A 183 -12.02 12.26 -7.06
N HIS A 184 -12.88 13.06 -7.72
CA HIS A 184 -13.55 12.65 -8.95
C HIS A 184 -12.56 12.25 -10.05
N TYR A 185 -11.50 13.02 -10.27
CA TYR A 185 -10.50 12.71 -11.29
C TYR A 185 -9.68 11.47 -10.92
N HIS A 186 -9.37 11.28 -9.62
CA HIS A 186 -8.69 10.07 -9.16
C HIS A 186 -9.54 8.82 -9.43
N GLN A 187 -10.83 8.89 -9.12
CA GLN A 187 -11.79 7.81 -9.39
C GLN A 187 -11.93 7.53 -10.89
N LEU A 188 -11.99 8.56 -11.74
CA LEU A 188 -12.00 8.38 -13.19
C LEU A 188 -10.73 7.71 -13.71
N ALA A 189 -9.55 8.12 -13.21
CA ALA A 189 -8.29 7.46 -13.56
C ALA A 189 -8.28 5.98 -13.14
N LEU A 190 -8.75 5.69 -11.92
CA LEU A 190 -8.88 4.33 -11.41
C LEU A 190 -9.83 3.49 -12.29
N ALA A 191 -11.00 4.02 -12.62
CA ALA A 191 -11.99 3.35 -13.47
C ALA A 191 -11.42 3.02 -14.86
N MET A 192 -10.63 3.92 -15.45
CA MET A 192 -9.97 3.66 -16.74
C MET A 192 -8.96 2.51 -16.63
N SER A 193 -8.19 2.45 -15.54
CA SER A 193 -7.22 1.37 -15.30
C SER A 193 -7.90 0.03 -15.08
N GLU A 194 -8.94 0.01 -14.22
CA GLU A 194 -9.75 -1.18 -13.94
C GLU A 194 -10.42 -1.72 -15.21
N ALA A 195 -10.92 -0.83 -16.07
CA ALA A 195 -11.52 -1.24 -17.34
C ALA A 195 -10.50 -1.88 -18.29
N VAL A 196 -9.24 -1.41 -18.32
CA VAL A 196 -8.18 -2.06 -19.11
C VAL A 196 -7.85 -3.45 -18.56
N ASP A 197 -7.75 -3.58 -17.23
CA ASP A 197 -7.50 -4.89 -16.60
C ASP A 197 -8.64 -5.87 -16.88
N GLN A 198 -9.90 -5.42 -16.79
CA GLN A 198 -11.08 -6.22 -17.11
C GLN A 198 -11.12 -6.64 -18.59
N MET A 199 -10.76 -5.74 -19.52
CA MET A 199 -10.67 -6.08 -20.94
C MET A 199 -9.67 -7.21 -21.21
N LEU A 200 -8.53 -7.22 -20.50
CA LEU A 200 -7.53 -8.29 -20.64
C LEU A 200 -8.07 -9.63 -20.12
N VAL A 201 -8.84 -9.63 -19.04
CA VAL A 201 -9.53 -10.83 -18.53
C VAL A 201 -10.52 -11.36 -19.57
N GLU A 202 -11.36 -10.49 -20.13
CA GLU A 202 -12.34 -10.86 -21.16
C GLU A 202 -11.68 -11.39 -22.43
N LEU A 203 -10.60 -10.76 -22.88
CA LEU A 203 -9.84 -11.18 -24.05
C LEU A 203 -9.26 -12.59 -23.89
N LYS A 204 -8.75 -12.92 -22.70
CA LYS A 204 -8.23 -14.26 -22.39
C LYS A 204 -9.32 -15.32 -22.29
N ALA A 205 -10.54 -14.92 -21.90
CA ALA A 205 -11.68 -15.80 -21.79
C ALA A 205 -12.38 -16.06 -23.14
N ASP A 206 -12.25 -15.14 -24.11
CA ASP A 206 -12.90 -15.24 -25.43
C ASP A 206 -12.23 -16.34 -26.30
N PRO A 207 -12.92 -17.45 -26.63
CA PRO A 207 -12.36 -18.52 -27.45
C PRO A 207 -11.93 -18.07 -28.84
N ALA A 208 -12.55 -17.02 -29.39
CA ALA A 208 -12.21 -16.50 -30.69
C ALA A 208 -10.94 -15.65 -30.66
N LEU A 209 -10.57 -15.07 -29.51
CA LEU A 209 -9.50 -14.06 -29.41
C LEU A 209 -8.35 -14.43 -28.48
N ARG A 210 -8.49 -15.51 -27.69
CA ARG A 210 -7.49 -15.94 -26.69
C ARG A 210 -6.09 -16.14 -27.26
N GLU A 211 -5.98 -16.55 -28.53
CA GLU A 211 -4.69 -16.75 -29.20
C GLU A 211 -3.95 -15.43 -29.46
N GLN A 212 -4.69 -14.32 -29.60
CA GLN A 212 -4.14 -12.97 -29.81
C GLN A 212 -3.96 -12.21 -28.50
N ALA A 213 -4.34 -12.78 -27.35
CA ALA A 213 -4.26 -12.11 -26.06
C ALA A 213 -2.84 -11.62 -25.73
N GLY A 214 -1.81 -12.43 -25.99
CA GLY A 214 -0.41 -12.06 -25.74
C GLY A 214 0.06 -10.87 -26.60
N GLU A 215 -0.40 -10.76 -27.84
CA GLU A 215 -0.08 -9.62 -28.71
C GLU A 215 -0.70 -8.32 -28.18
N VAL A 216 -1.96 -8.37 -27.76
CA VAL A 216 -2.67 -7.21 -27.20
C VAL A 216 -2.09 -6.80 -25.86
N GLU A 217 -1.71 -7.75 -25.00
CA GLU A 217 -1.03 -7.47 -23.74
C GLU A 217 0.31 -6.74 -23.94
N ALA A 218 1.11 -7.18 -24.92
CA ALA A 218 2.37 -6.53 -25.25
C ALA A 218 2.17 -5.09 -25.76
N ASP A 219 1.16 -4.86 -26.60
CA ASP A 219 0.78 -3.52 -27.09
C ASP A 219 0.35 -2.60 -25.93
N ILE A 220 -0.50 -3.11 -25.01
CA ILE A 220 -0.93 -2.37 -23.83
C ILE A 220 0.25 -2.03 -22.91
N ALA A 221 1.14 -2.99 -22.65
CA ALA A 221 2.33 -2.75 -21.84
C ALA A 221 3.23 -1.66 -22.45
N SER A 222 3.44 -1.70 -23.77
CA SER A 222 4.19 -0.66 -24.50
C SER A 222 3.53 0.72 -24.36
N ARG A 223 2.20 0.80 -24.54
CA ARG A 223 1.44 2.06 -24.39
C ARG A 223 1.44 2.60 -22.97
N ARG A 224 1.40 1.75 -21.95
CA ARG A 224 1.48 2.17 -20.55
C ARG A 224 2.79 2.92 -20.28
N VAL A 225 3.90 2.45 -20.85
CA VAL A 225 5.20 3.12 -20.78
C VAL A 225 5.17 4.44 -21.55
N GLN A 226 4.68 4.45 -22.80
CA GLN A 226 4.62 5.64 -23.64
C GLN A 226 3.79 6.77 -23.01
N LEU A 227 2.63 6.43 -22.43
CA LEU A 227 1.67 7.36 -21.84
C LEU A 227 1.94 7.65 -20.36
N LYS A 228 3.00 7.07 -19.79
CA LYS A 228 3.39 7.18 -18.38
C LYS A 228 2.24 6.87 -17.42
N THR A 229 1.41 5.88 -17.75
CA THR A 229 0.27 5.50 -16.90
C THR A 229 0.72 4.64 -15.72
N VAL A 230 0.01 4.78 -14.60
CA VAL A 230 0.24 4.01 -13.38
C VAL A 230 -0.62 2.75 -13.32
N SER A 231 -0.26 1.79 -12.47
CA SER A 231 -1.03 0.55 -12.29
C SER A 231 -2.35 0.80 -11.53
N THR A 232 -3.31 -0.12 -11.68
CA THR A 232 -4.55 -0.11 -10.89
C THR A 232 -4.25 -0.19 -9.39
N VAL A 233 -3.25 -0.98 -8.99
CA VAL A 233 -2.86 -1.13 -7.59
C VAL A 233 -2.31 0.19 -7.04
N GLN A 234 -1.43 0.86 -7.81
CA GLN A 234 -0.87 2.17 -7.46
C GLN A 234 -1.96 3.24 -7.33
N LEU A 235 -2.95 3.26 -8.22
CA LEU A 235 -4.10 4.16 -8.10
C LEU A 235 -4.96 3.86 -6.86
N ARG A 236 -5.21 2.60 -6.54
CA ARG A 236 -5.94 2.24 -5.30
C ARG A 236 -5.13 2.60 -4.05
N THR A 237 -3.83 2.38 -4.05
CA THR A 237 -2.93 2.79 -2.95
C THR A 237 -2.93 4.32 -2.78
N GLY A 238 -2.92 5.08 -3.88
CA GLY A 238 -3.10 6.54 -3.84
C GLY A 238 -4.49 6.96 -3.34
N TYR A 239 -5.54 6.20 -3.67
CA TYR A 239 -6.88 6.48 -3.15
C TYR A 239 -6.96 6.21 -1.64
N MET A 240 -6.35 5.11 -1.18
CA MET A 240 -6.23 4.79 0.25
C MET A 240 -5.53 5.92 1.01
N GLU A 241 -4.45 6.47 0.47
CA GLU A 241 -3.76 7.65 1.04
C GLU A 241 -4.69 8.87 1.12
N MET A 242 -5.36 9.22 0.02
CA MET A 242 -6.32 10.33 -0.03
C MET A 242 -7.48 10.15 0.97
N LEU A 243 -8.07 8.96 1.03
CA LEU A 243 -9.16 8.63 1.94
C LEU A 243 -8.72 8.72 3.41
N ALA A 244 -7.50 8.31 3.74
CA ALA A 244 -6.98 8.45 5.10
C ALA A 244 -7.00 9.90 5.60
N TYR A 245 -6.79 10.87 4.70
CA TYR A 245 -6.95 12.30 5.01
C TYR A 245 -8.42 12.73 5.09
N MET A 246 -9.28 12.31 4.14
CA MET A 246 -10.70 12.72 4.11
C MET A 246 -11.55 12.11 5.24
N CYS A 247 -11.19 10.93 5.76
CA CYS A 247 -11.87 10.30 6.90
C CYS A 247 -11.86 11.16 8.17
N LEU A 248 -10.89 12.07 8.31
CA LEU A 248 -10.63 12.80 9.54
C LEU A 248 -11.49 14.06 9.70
N ASP A 249 -11.98 14.60 8.59
CA ASP A 249 -12.76 15.84 8.60
C ASP A 249 -14.25 15.57 8.85
N THR A 250 -14.75 14.43 8.36
CA THR A 250 -16.18 14.14 8.45
C THR A 250 -16.63 13.71 9.83
N ARG A 251 -15.78 13.15 10.72
CA ARG A 251 -16.26 12.41 11.92
C ARG A 251 -16.03 13.08 13.28
N ILE A 252 -15.13 14.06 13.40
CA ILE A 252 -14.57 14.45 14.71
C ILE A 252 -14.49 15.98 14.87
N ALA A 253 -15.27 16.53 15.81
CA ALA A 253 -15.26 17.95 16.17
C ALA A 253 -14.07 18.36 17.08
N ASP A 254 -13.50 17.42 17.86
CA ASP A 254 -12.36 17.69 18.75
C ASP A 254 -11.02 17.61 17.99
N LEU A 255 -10.30 18.74 17.94
CA LEU A 255 -9.01 18.87 17.25
C LEU A 255 -7.91 17.96 17.79
N GLU A 256 -7.89 17.66 19.09
CA GLU A 256 -6.86 16.80 19.69
C GLU A 256 -7.10 15.33 19.33
N GLN A 257 -8.36 14.90 19.41
CA GLN A 257 -8.76 13.56 18.95
C GLN A 257 -8.50 13.41 17.46
N ARG A 258 -8.84 14.42 16.64
CA ARG A 258 -8.60 14.42 15.20
C ARG A 258 -7.13 14.15 14.84
N GLN A 259 -6.18 14.75 15.57
CA GLN A 259 -4.75 14.50 15.35
C GLN A 259 -4.33 13.06 15.70
N GLN A 260 -4.85 12.51 16.81
CA GLN A 260 -4.56 11.12 17.19
C GLN A 260 -5.08 10.11 16.15
N PHE A 261 -6.25 10.35 15.56
CA PHE A 261 -6.79 9.50 14.51
C PHE A 261 -6.09 9.66 13.18
N LYS A 262 -5.64 10.88 12.86
CA LYS A 262 -4.83 11.16 11.68
C LYS A 262 -3.59 10.28 11.68
N GLN A 263 -2.85 10.28 12.80
CA GLN A 263 -1.64 9.49 12.95
C GLN A 263 -1.86 7.98 12.76
N ARG A 264 -3.06 7.46 13.09
CA ARG A 264 -3.41 6.05 12.88
C ARG A 264 -3.74 5.72 11.43
N LEU A 265 -4.61 6.51 10.79
CA LEU A 265 -5.02 6.24 9.41
C LEU A 265 -3.92 6.58 8.41
N THR A 266 -3.03 7.52 8.74
CA THR A 266 -1.86 7.92 7.95
C THR A 266 -0.56 7.35 8.52
N ASP A 267 -0.60 6.19 9.20
CA ASP A 267 0.59 5.57 9.81
C ASP A 267 1.70 5.39 8.75
N PRO A 268 2.83 6.11 8.85
CA PRO A 268 3.90 6.05 7.86
C PRO A 268 4.48 4.65 7.70
N GLU A 269 4.46 3.83 8.75
CA GLU A 269 4.92 2.45 8.65
C GLU A 269 3.99 1.61 7.79
N VAL A 270 2.68 1.77 7.97
CA VAL A 270 1.67 1.10 7.14
C VAL A 270 1.85 1.52 5.68
N PHE A 271 1.94 2.82 5.42
CA PHE A 271 2.14 3.33 4.06
C PHE A 271 3.46 2.84 3.44
N ALA A 272 4.54 2.79 4.21
CA ALA A 272 5.81 2.26 3.72
C ALA A 272 5.71 0.79 3.25
N GLY A 273 4.96 -0.05 3.97
CA GLY A 273 4.77 -1.45 3.60
C GLY A 273 3.88 -1.63 2.38
N VAL A 274 2.77 -0.89 2.27
CA VAL A 274 1.89 -0.98 1.09
C VAL A 274 2.56 -0.40 -0.16
N LEU A 275 3.33 0.68 -0.05
CA LEU A 275 4.06 1.31 -1.16
C LEU A 275 5.24 0.46 -1.63
N SER A 276 5.82 -0.36 -0.75
CA SER A 276 6.87 -1.32 -1.13
C SER A 276 6.38 -2.31 -2.20
N ARG A 277 5.11 -2.73 -2.15
CA ARG A 277 4.50 -3.55 -3.21
C ARG A 277 4.49 -2.84 -4.56
N GLU A 278 4.15 -1.55 -4.58
CA GLU A 278 4.12 -0.77 -5.82
C GLU A 278 5.52 -0.59 -6.40
N GLN A 279 6.49 -0.23 -5.56
CA GLN A 279 7.88 -0.05 -5.98
C GLN A 279 8.50 -1.36 -6.50
N MET A 280 8.14 -2.51 -5.88
CA MET A 280 8.49 -3.84 -6.39
C MET A 280 7.88 -4.11 -7.77
N SER A 281 6.64 -3.66 -7.99
CA SER A 281 5.87 -3.91 -9.22
C SER A 281 6.40 -3.13 -10.44
N VAL A 282 7.28 -2.14 -10.24
CA VAL A 282 7.91 -1.37 -11.33
C VAL A 282 8.83 -2.24 -12.19
N ASP A 283 9.57 -3.16 -11.57
CA ASP A 283 10.44 -4.12 -12.25
C ASP A 283 10.36 -5.49 -11.56
N PRO A 284 9.26 -6.23 -11.74
CA PRO A 284 9.05 -7.50 -11.05
C PRO A 284 10.12 -8.54 -11.38
N ALA A 285 10.72 -8.45 -12.58
CA ALA A 285 11.75 -9.36 -13.06
C ALA A 285 13.09 -9.15 -12.35
N ALA A 286 13.32 -7.97 -11.76
CA ALA A 286 14.49 -7.72 -10.93
C ALA A 286 14.46 -8.46 -9.59
N PHE A 287 13.30 -8.95 -9.13
CA PHE A 287 13.14 -9.57 -7.80
C PHE A 287 12.94 -11.09 -7.91
N THR A 288 13.56 -11.82 -7.00
CA THR A 288 13.32 -13.27 -6.86
C THR A 288 11.90 -13.54 -6.36
N ALA A 289 11.36 -14.74 -6.63
CA ALA A 289 10.05 -15.14 -6.13
C ALA A 289 9.95 -15.04 -4.59
N GLN A 290 11.06 -15.34 -3.88
CA GLN A 290 11.14 -15.23 -2.43
C GLN A 290 11.12 -13.77 -1.94
N GLU A 291 11.88 -12.89 -2.59
CA GLU A 291 11.81 -11.45 -2.31
C GLU A 291 10.38 -10.92 -2.53
N ARG A 292 9.75 -11.31 -3.64
CA ARG A 292 8.37 -10.91 -3.93
C ARG A 292 7.36 -11.40 -2.89
N ALA A 293 7.47 -12.66 -2.48
CA ALA A 293 6.61 -13.22 -1.45
C ALA A 293 6.75 -12.47 -0.11
N ALA A 294 7.99 -12.19 0.31
CA ALA A 294 8.26 -11.47 1.55
C ALA A 294 7.71 -10.03 1.55
N VAL A 295 7.78 -9.33 0.42
CA VAL A 295 7.20 -7.99 0.25
C VAL A 295 5.67 -8.03 0.29
N LEU A 296 5.05 -9.04 -0.34
CA LEU A 296 3.59 -9.23 -0.30
C LEU A 296 3.09 -9.58 1.11
N GLU A 297 3.81 -10.40 1.87
CA GLU A 297 3.51 -10.70 3.27
C GLU A 297 3.58 -9.44 4.17
N GLU A 298 4.57 -8.58 3.96
CA GLU A 298 4.64 -7.28 4.64
C GLU A 298 3.43 -6.42 4.28
N ALA A 299 3.13 -6.28 2.98
CA ALA A 299 1.98 -5.50 2.50
C ALA A 299 0.65 -6.02 3.08
N LEU A 300 0.44 -7.34 3.12
CA LEU A 300 -0.76 -7.98 3.67
C LEU A 300 -0.99 -7.65 5.14
N SER A 301 0.07 -7.66 5.95
CA SER A 301 -0.08 -7.29 7.35
C SER A 301 -0.12 -5.77 7.56
N CYS A 302 0.41 -4.95 6.64
CA CYS A 302 0.11 -3.52 6.60
C CYS A 302 -1.35 -3.22 6.25
N TYR A 303 -1.96 -3.90 5.26
CA TYR A 303 -3.39 -3.79 4.97
C TYR A 303 -4.25 -4.25 6.15
N SER A 304 -3.83 -5.31 6.84
CA SER A 304 -4.53 -5.79 8.05
C SER A 304 -4.49 -4.74 9.17
N ARG A 305 -3.31 -4.12 9.42
CA ARG A 305 -3.15 -3.01 10.37
C ARG A 305 -4.00 -1.79 9.99
N ALA A 306 -4.01 -1.43 8.70
CA ALA A 306 -4.81 -0.33 8.17
C ALA A 306 -6.31 -0.56 8.40
N ARG A 307 -6.79 -1.77 8.07
CA ARG A 307 -8.19 -2.17 8.28
C ARG A 307 -8.55 -2.15 9.76
N ALA A 308 -7.73 -2.77 10.61
CA ALA A 308 -7.98 -2.81 12.04
C ALA A 308 -8.03 -1.40 12.65
N SER A 309 -7.09 -0.53 12.26
CA SER A 309 -7.10 0.88 12.65
C SER A 309 -8.38 1.60 12.21
N ALA A 310 -8.83 1.36 10.98
CA ALA A 310 -10.07 1.95 10.46
C ALA A 310 -11.33 1.41 11.14
N LEU A 311 -11.43 0.10 11.39
CA LEU A 311 -12.55 -0.50 12.12
C LEU A 311 -12.62 0.03 13.55
N TYR A 312 -11.47 0.13 14.23
CA TYR A 312 -11.40 0.73 15.55
C TYR A 312 -11.89 2.19 15.56
N VAL A 313 -11.58 2.97 14.53
CA VAL A 313 -12.12 4.34 14.35
C VAL A 313 -13.63 4.30 14.12
N ALA A 314 -14.13 3.38 13.30
CA ALA A 314 -15.55 3.24 13.00
C ALA A 314 -16.39 2.92 14.25
N GLU A 315 -15.87 2.08 15.15
CA GLU A 315 -16.52 1.74 16.41
C GLU A 315 -16.52 2.88 17.43
N LEU A 316 -15.63 3.87 17.29
CA LEU A 316 -15.58 5.01 18.18
C LEU A 316 -16.53 6.13 17.77
N TYR A 317 -16.81 6.27 16.47
CA TYR A 317 -17.59 7.39 15.95
C TYR A 317 -18.56 6.95 14.86
N PRO A 318 -19.86 7.27 15.01
CA PRO A 318 -20.83 7.03 13.95
C PRO A 318 -20.46 7.83 12.69
N PRO A 319 -20.87 7.37 11.51
CA PRO A 319 -20.70 8.14 10.28
C PRO A 319 -21.46 9.46 10.39
N VAL A 320 -20.87 10.54 9.88
CA VAL A 320 -21.57 11.82 9.73
C VAL A 320 -22.33 11.83 8.42
N ALA A 321 -23.46 12.55 8.39
CA ALA A 321 -24.29 12.69 7.20
C ALA A 321 -23.47 13.25 6.03
N GLY A 322 -23.45 12.53 4.91
CA GLY A 322 -22.61 12.82 3.75
C GLY A 322 -22.00 11.55 3.16
N LYS A 323 -20.80 11.67 2.57
CA LYS A 323 -20.05 10.55 2.01
C LYS A 323 -19.25 9.85 3.10
N ASP A 324 -19.52 8.57 3.34
CA ASP A 324 -18.78 7.78 4.33
C ASP A 324 -17.40 7.36 3.82
N TYR A 325 -16.43 8.27 3.92
CA TYR A 325 -15.06 8.04 3.48
C TYR A 325 -14.37 6.88 4.18
N LEU A 326 -14.75 6.53 5.42
CA LEU A 326 -14.12 5.41 6.12
C LEU A 326 -14.64 4.08 5.61
N ALA A 327 -15.93 3.99 5.27
CA ALA A 327 -16.47 2.81 4.61
C ALA A 327 -15.77 2.58 3.26
N ILE A 328 -15.56 3.65 2.49
CA ILE A 328 -14.82 3.59 1.22
C ILE A 328 -13.35 3.20 1.46
N TYR A 329 -12.69 3.76 2.48
CA TYR A 329 -11.33 3.38 2.87
C TYR A 329 -11.22 1.87 3.17
N LEU A 330 -12.16 1.34 3.96
CA LEU A 330 -12.22 -0.09 4.29
C LEU A 330 -12.38 -0.95 3.03
N GLU A 331 -13.25 -0.53 2.11
CA GLU A 331 -13.43 -1.23 0.83
C GLU A 331 -12.13 -1.23 -0.01
N VAL A 332 -11.46 -0.08 -0.11
CA VAL A 332 -10.20 0.05 -0.87
C VAL A 332 -9.10 -0.82 -0.26
N VAL A 333 -8.95 -0.80 1.07
CA VAL A 333 -7.98 -1.65 1.79
C VAL A 333 -8.26 -3.13 1.54
N GLU A 334 -9.53 -3.54 1.55
CA GLU A 334 -9.90 -4.93 1.26
C GLU A 334 -9.61 -5.36 -0.17
N ARG A 335 -9.91 -4.50 -1.16
CA ARG A 335 -9.56 -4.78 -2.55
C ARG A 335 -8.04 -4.92 -2.74
N LEU A 336 -7.25 -4.07 -2.07
CA LEU A 336 -5.79 -4.15 -2.09
C LEU A 336 -5.26 -5.44 -1.42
N ARG A 337 -5.83 -5.81 -0.27
CA ARG A 337 -5.51 -7.06 0.46
C ARG A 337 -5.81 -8.28 -0.40
N LEU A 338 -7.03 -8.41 -0.92
CA LEU A 338 -7.43 -9.54 -1.78
C LEU A 338 -6.54 -9.66 -3.02
N SER A 339 -6.17 -8.54 -3.64
CA SER A 339 -5.24 -8.52 -4.77
C SER A 339 -3.84 -9.02 -4.39
N ALA A 340 -3.32 -8.64 -3.22
CA ALA A 340 -2.03 -9.13 -2.73
C ALA A 340 -2.08 -10.63 -2.37
N GLU A 341 -3.18 -11.13 -1.82
CA GLU A 341 -3.39 -12.56 -1.55
C GLU A 341 -3.42 -13.39 -2.83
N GLN A 342 -4.10 -12.89 -3.86
CA GLN A 342 -4.13 -13.54 -5.17
C GLN A 342 -2.74 -13.57 -5.80
N GLU A 343 -1.98 -12.47 -5.73
CA GLU A 343 -0.61 -12.40 -6.27
C GLU A 343 0.34 -13.35 -5.52
N LEU A 344 0.26 -13.37 -4.18
CA LEU A 344 1.03 -14.29 -3.35
C LEU A 344 0.65 -15.75 -3.65
N GLY A 345 -0.65 -16.06 -3.72
CA GLY A 345 -1.13 -17.39 -4.08
C GLY A 345 -0.62 -17.87 -5.44
N ALA A 346 -0.61 -16.99 -6.45
CA ALA A 346 -0.06 -17.30 -7.76
C ALA A 346 1.45 -17.58 -7.72
N LEU A 347 2.22 -16.81 -6.93
CA LEU A 347 3.65 -17.03 -6.73
C LEU A 347 3.97 -18.36 -6.04
N LEU A 348 3.13 -18.78 -5.10
CA LEU A 348 3.33 -20.02 -4.33
C LEU A 348 3.02 -21.29 -5.13
N VAL A 349 2.19 -21.19 -6.18
CA VAL A 349 1.80 -22.32 -7.05
C VAL A 349 2.66 -22.39 -8.33
N ALA A 350 3.34 -21.30 -8.69
CA ALA A 350 4.20 -21.26 -9.87
C ALA A 350 5.38 -22.25 -9.72
N PRO A 351 5.77 -22.96 -10.80
CA PRO A 351 6.97 -23.78 -10.78
C PRO A 351 8.20 -22.90 -10.47
N PRO A 352 9.24 -23.45 -9.79
CA PRO A 352 10.42 -22.68 -9.43
C PRO A 352 11.00 -22.02 -10.68
N ALA A 353 10.95 -20.68 -10.71
CA ALA A 353 11.50 -19.92 -11.81
C ALA A 353 13.00 -20.20 -11.91
N VAL A 354 13.52 -20.36 -13.14
CA VAL A 354 14.96 -20.34 -13.40
C VAL A 354 15.51 -19.06 -12.76
N PRO A 355 16.58 -19.12 -11.95
CA PRO A 355 17.08 -17.94 -11.25
C PRO A 355 17.32 -16.82 -12.24
N ALA A 356 16.66 -15.68 -12.02
CA ALA A 356 16.89 -14.48 -12.80
C ALA A 356 18.38 -14.18 -12.77
N ARG A 357 18.98 -13.99 -13.95
CA ARG A 357 20.38 -13.59 -14.10
C ARG A 357 20.61 -12.37 -13.19
N PRO A 358 21.71 -12.29 -12.42
CA PRO A 358 21.97 -11.14 -11.56
C PRO A 358 21.91 -9.87 -12.40
N VAL A 359 20.88 -9.05 -12.18
CA VAL A 359 20.74 -7.77 -12.90
C VAL A 359 21.67 -6.77 -12.21
N PRO A 360 22.61 -6.13 -12.93
CA PRO A 360 23.45 -5.09 -12.36
C PRO A 360 22.60 -3.92 -11.84
N ALA A 361 22.99 -3.38 -10.67
CA ALA A 361 22.46 -2.17 -10.02
C ALA A 361 20.93 -1.97 -10.15
N ARG A 362 20.13 -2.77 -9.43
CA ARG A 362 18.67 -2.60 -9.36
C ARG A 362 18.31 -1.17 -8.93
N LYS A 363 17.42 -0.49 -9.68
CA LYS A 363 16.87 0.84 -9.31
C LYS A 363 16.13 0.81 -7.96
N TYR A 364 15.52 -0.34 -7.64
CA TYR A 364 14.82 -0.58 -6.38
C TYR A 364 15.50 -1.72 -5.61
N LYS A 365 15.59 -1.60 -4.29
CA LYS A 365 16.25 -2.55 -3.39
C LYS A 365 15.28 -3.04 -2.34
N VAL A 366 15.23 -4.35 -2.13
CA VAL A 366 14.62 -4.93 -0.92
C VAL A 366 15.56 -4.66 0.25
N ILE A 367 15.04 -4.06 1.31
CA ILE A 367 15.77 -3.79 2.55
C ILE A 367 15.11 -4.53 3.71
N HIS A 368 15.94 -4.89 4.68
CA HIS A 368 15.50 -5.45 5.95
C HIS A 368 15.77 -4.42 7.03
N THR A 369 14.70 -3.89 7.61
CA THR A 369 14.84 -2.88 8.66
C THR A 369 15.28 -3.51 9.96
N ARG A 370 15.85 -2.71 10.87
CA ARG A 370 16.11 -3.13 12.26
C ARG A 370 14.84 -3.61 12.98
N SER A 371 13.67 -3.10 12.60
CA SER A 371 12.35 -3.56 13.08
C SER A 371 11.86 -4.84 12.38
N ARG A 372 12.73 -5.52 11.62
CA ARG A 372 12.49 -6.77 10.91
C ARG A 372 11.36 -6.69 9.88
N ARG A 373 11.21 -5.53 9.26
CA ARG A 373 10.27 -5.32 8.15
C ARG A 373 10.98 -5.54 6.83
N VAL A 374 10.22 -6.01 5.84
CA VAL A 374 10.70 -6.21 4.47
C VAL A 374 10.12 -5.10 3.61
N LEU A 375 10.96 -4.14 3.22
CA LEU A 375 10.52 -2.98 2.45
C LEU A 375 11.25 -2.93 1.10
N VAL A 376 10.67 -2.24 0.13
CA VAL A 376 11.32 -1.96 -1.16
C VAL A 376 11.42 -0.46 -1.28
N GLY A 377 12.62 0.04 -1.51
CA GLY A 377 12.88 1.47 -1.72
C GLY A 377 13.68 1.72 -2.99
N ARG A 378 13.52 2.90 -3.57
CA ARG A 378 14.33 3.39 -4.68
C ARG A 378 15.72 3.76 -4.17
N ARG A 379 16.77 3.23 -4.79
CA ARG A 379 18.15 3.61 -4.45
C ARG A 379 18.39 5.08 -4.76
N ARG A 380 19.00 5.80 -3.82
CA ARG A 380 19.46 7.17 -4.04
C ARG A 380 20.86 7.14 -4.65
N GLU A 381 21.15 8.09 -5.55
CA GLU A 381 22.51 8.26 -6.06
C GLU A 381 23.47 8.59 -4.91
N PRO A 382 24.67 7.98 -4.85
CA PRO A 382 25.63 8.27 -3.79
C PRO A 382 26.03 9.74 -3.77
N VAL A 383 25.90 10.38 -2.61
CA VAL A 383 26.38 11.75 -2.39
C VAL A 383 27.73 11.68 -1.67
N ALA A 384 28.73 12.42 -2.17
CA ALA A 384 30.05 12.47 -1.56
C ALA A 384 29.96 12.93 -0.10
N GLY A 385 30.46 12.11 0.82
CA GLY A 385 30.44 12.38 2.27
C GLY A 385 29.28 11.77 3.05
N GLU A 386 28.28 11.16 2.41
CA GLU A 386 27.25 10.38 3.11
C GLU A 386 27.72 8.95 3.42
N PRO A 387 27.60 8.47 4.68
CA PRO A 387 27.95 7.09 5.02
C PRO A 387 26.83 6.12 4.63
N GLY A 388 27.18 5.08 3.85
CA GLY A 388 26.28 3.97 3.52
C GLY A 388 25.28 4.27 2.40
N GLU A 389 24.62 3.22 1.90
CA GLU A 389 23.57 3.34 0.88
C GLU A 389 22.28 3.91 1.49
N VAL A 390 21.55 4.73 0.72
CA VAL A 390 20.26 5.31 1.12
C VAL A 390 19.18 4.87 0.14
N VAL A 391 18.01 4.50 0.66
CA VAL A 391 16.83 4.18 -0.14
C VAL A 391 15.62 5.01 0.29
N ASP A 392 14.80 5.39 -0.70
CA ASP A 392 13.60 6.19 -0.54
C ASP A 392 12.35 5.37 -0.88
N ILE A 393 11.38 5.37 0.02
CA ILE A 393 10.04 4.86 -0.26
C ILE A 393 9.21 6.03 -0.79
N ASP A 394 8.85 5.97 -2.07
CA ASP A 394 8.11 7.04 -2.75
C ASP A 394 6.60 6.89 -2.51
N SER A 395 5.84 7.99 -2.51
CA SER A 395 4.37 7.98 -2.44
C SER A 395 3.77 7.28 -3.66
N ALA A 396 2.46 6.98 -3.60
CA ALA A 396 1.77 6.37 -4.74
C ALA A 396 1.81 7.25 -6.01
N SER A 397 1.91 8.58 -5.85
CA SER A 397 2.14 9.50 -6.98
C SER A 397 3.59 9.52 -7.50
N GLY A 398 4.55 9.01 -6.73
CA GLY A 398 5.98 9.07 -7.05
C GLY A 398 6.65 10.43 -6.81
N GLU A 399 5.89 11.41 -6.32
CA GLU A 399 6.33 12.80 -6.18
C GLU A 399 7.03 13.05 -4.84
N ARG A 400 6.56 12.39 -3.78
CA ARG A 400 6.99 12.59 -2.39
C ARG A 400 7.72 11.37 -1.85
N VAL A 401 8.67 11.59 -0.94
CA VAL A 401 9.26 10.51 -0.13
C VAL A 401 8.43 10.33 1.14
N VAL A 402 7.94 9.11 1.36
CA VAL A 402 7.16 8.70 2.54
C VAL A 402 8.08 8.26 3.68
N ALA A 403 9.15 7.54 3.37
CA ALA A 403 10.16 7.12 4.35
C ALA A 403 11.54 7.03 3.68
N THR A 404 12.60 7.30 4.44
CA THR A 404 13.99 7.17 4.01
C THR A 404 14.70 6.18 4.92
N PHE A 405 15.46 5.25 4.36
CA PHE A 405 16.26 4.29 5.12
C PHE A 405 17.72 4.38 4.71
N ARG A 406 18.62 4.22 5.67
CA ARG A 406 20.07 4.20 5.47
C ARG A 406 20.63 2.89 5.98
N GLU A 407 21.54 2.32 5.20
CA GLU A 407 22.28 1.13 5.59
C GLU A 407 23.23 1.46 6.77
N HIS A 408 23.12 0.66 7.82
CA HIS A 408 24.08 0.57 8.91
C HIS A 408 24.72 -0.83 8.88
N ALA A 409 25.93 -0.96 9.45
CA ALA A 409 26.79 -2.14 9.42
C ALA A 409 26.10 -3.49 9.09
N SER A 410 26.58 -4.17 8.02
CA SER A 410 26.15 -5.53 7.61
C SER A 410 24.66 -5.69 7.26
N ASP A 411 24.11 -4.82 6.40
CA ASP A 411 22.75 -4.91 5.83
C ASP A 411 21.62 -4.66 6.86
N ASP A 412 21.89 -3.91 7.93
CA ASP A 412 20.89 -3.44 8.90
C ASP A 412 20.39 -2.05 8.52
N TRP A 413 19.14 -1.92 8.08
CA TRP A 413 18.60 -0.63 7.62
C TRP A 413 17.88 0.13 8.73
N ASN A 414 18.32 1.37 8.96
CA ASN A 414 17.72 2.28 9.92
C ASN A 414 16.91 3.36 9.21
N GLU A 415 15.71 3.62 9.70
CA GLU A 415 14.90 4.74 9.22
C GLU A 415 15.61 6.06 9.55
N VAL A 416 15.86 6.87 8.52
CA VAL A 416 16.32 8.24 8.68
C VAL A 416 15.09 9.07 9.01
N LYS A 417 14.78 9.18 10.30
CA LYS A 417 13.79 10.15 10.75
C LYS A 417 14.37 11.53 10.47
N SER A 418 13.77 12.26 9.52
CA SER A 418 14.06 13.69 9.40
C SER A 418 13.61 14.33 10.70
N VAL A 419 14.55 14.54 11.62
CA VAL A 419 14.31 15.36 12.79
C VAL A 419 14.13 16.75 12.21
N LEU A 420 12.88 17.14 11.99
CA LEU A 420 12.52 18.54 12.05
C LEU A 420 13.29 19.12 13.24
N PRO A 421 14.08 20.20 13.10
CA PRO A 421 14.36 21.04 14.25
C PRO A 421 12.97 21.25 14.85
N ALA A 422 12.74 20.74 16.05
CA ALA A 422 11.49 21.03 16.73
C ALA A 422 11.38 22.56 16.63
N PRO A 423 10.27 23.13 16.11
CA PRO A 423 10.08 24.56 16.26
C PRO A 423 10.41 24.85 17.71
N SER A 424 11.18 25.90 17.99
CA SER A 424 11.41 26.33 19.37
C SER A 424 10.09 26.87 19.91
N THR A 425 9.08 26.01 20.03
CA THR A 425 7.99 26.22 20.95
C THR A 425 8.71 26.23 22.28
N GLY A 426 8.82 27.42 22.86
CA GLY A 426 9.20 27.53 24.27
C GLY A 426 8.41 26.50 25.07
N LEU A 427 9.01 26.02 26.16
CA LEU A 427 8.40 25.05 27.07
C LEU A 427 6.89 25.31 27.20
N LYS A 428 6.07 24.32 26.84
CA LYS A 428 4.62 24.42 27.05
C LYS A 428 4.39 24.82 28.51
N SER A 429 3.48 25.77 28.73
CA SER A 429 3.22 26.26 30.08
C SER A 429 2.82 25.11 31.00
N ARG A 430 3.25 25.15 32.26
CA ARG A 430 2.92 24.10 33.25
C ARG A 430 1.42 23.86 33.36
N LYS A 431 0.61 24.91 33.23
CA LYS A 431 -0.86 24.83 33.19
C LYS A 431 -1.37 24.02 32.00
N ALA A 432 -0.80 24.23 30.80
CA ALA A 432 -1.17 23.47 29.61
C ALA A 432 -0.76 22.00 29.74
N LEU A 433 0.45 21.73 30.23
CA LEU A 433 0.92 20.35 30.48
C LEU A 433 0.05 19.63 31.52
N ARG A 434 -0.34 20.31 32.61
CA ARG A 434 -1.24 19.75 33.63
C ARG A 434 -2.60 19.38 33.05
N ARG A 435 -3.18 20.26 32.22
CA ARG A 435 -4.46 20.01 31.55
C ARG A 435 -4.40 18.79 30.65
N VAL A 436 -3.40 18.73 29.77
CA VAL A 436 -3.23 17.62 28.81
C VAL A 436 -2.93 16.31 29.55
N GLY A 437 -2.05 16.33 30.55
CA GLY A 437 -1.74 15.17 31.37
C GLY A 437 -2.99 14.61 32.07
N ARG A 438 -3.83 15.48 32.66
CA ARG A 438 -5.08 15.05 33.32
C ARG A 438 -6.06 14.44 32.31
N GLN A 439 -6.22 15.06 31.14
CA GLN A 439 -7.06 14.50 30.06
C GLN A 439 -6.63 13.09 29.64
N TYR A 440 -5.32 12.81 29.59
CA TYR A 440 -4.82 11.46 29.28
C TYR A 440 -5.05 10.48 30.43
N LEU A 441 -4.86 10.89 31.68
CA LEU A 441 -5.16 10.08 32.86
C LEU A 441 -6.64 9.71 32.92
N ASP A 442 -7.54 10.67 32.68
CA ASP A 442 -8.99 10.47 32.71
C ASP A 442 -9.45 9.44 31.65
N ARG A 443 -8.73 9.33 30.53
CA ARG A 443 -9.02 8.37 29.44
C ARG A 443 -8.47 6.96 29.70
N MET A 444 -7.50 6.80 30.60
CA MET A 444 -6.74 5.57 30.78
C MET A 444 -7.63 4.36 31.10
N ALA A 445 -8.55 4.50 32.06
CA ALA A 445 -9.40 3.41 32.53
C ALA A 445 -10.39 2.95 31.45
N ALA A 446 -11.09 3.90 30.83
CA ALA A 446 -12.05 3.62 29.77
C ALA A 446 -11.37 2.97 28.55
N LEU A 447 -10.20 3.46 28.15
CA LEU A 447 -9.44 2.87 27.04
C LEU A 447 -8.98 1.45 27.38
N THR A 448 -8.47 1.22 28.59
CA THR A 448 -8.01 -0.11 29.02
C THR A 448 -9.15 -1.12 29.02
N LEU A 449 -10.30 -0.76 29.59
CA LEU A 449 -11.48 -1.61 29.59
C LEU A 449 -11.97 -1.91 28.17
N LYS A 450 -11.98 -0.88 27.31
CA LYS A 450 -12.35 -1.04 25.90
C LYS A 450 -11.42 -2.03 25.18
N GLN A 451 -10.10 -1.91 25.34
CA GLN A 451 -9.15 -2.83 24.69
C GLN A 451 -9.22 -4.24 25.25
N GLN A 452 -9.52 -4.40 26.54
CA GLN A 452 -9.78 -5.72 27.14
C GLN A 452 -11.00 -6.41 26.51
N GLY A 453 -12.00 -5.65 26.08
CA GLY A 453 -13.18 -6.18 25.38
C GLY A 453 -12.87 -6.84 24.03
N PHE A 454 -11.73 -6.52 23.40
CA PHE A 454 -11.32 -7.10 22.11
C PHE A 454 -10.39 -8.32 22.23
N ILE A 455 -10.10 -8.81 23.44
CA ILE A 455 -9.18 -9.92 23.65
C ILE A 455 -9.59 -11.18 22.86
N ASP A 456 -10.89 -11.45 22.75
CA ASP A 456 -11.41 -12.64 22.06
C ASP A 456 -11.78 -12.36 20.58
N SER A 457 -11.42 -11.18 20.06
CA SER A 457 -11.66 -10.81 18.67
C SER A 457 -10.62 -11.41 17.72
N GLU A 458 -10.96 -11.42 16.42
CA GLU A 458 -10.04 -11.81 15.35
C GLU A 458 -9.08 -10.68 14.92
N HIS A 459 -9.11 -9.52 15.59
CA HIS A 459 -8.21 -8.41 15.28
C HIS A 459 -6.75 -8.76 15.53
N ALA A 460 -5.82 -8.12 14.79
CA ALA A 460 -4.42 -8.37 15.02
C ALA A 460 -4.00 -7.92 16.44
N PRO A 461 -3.25 -8.74 17.20
CA PRO A 461 -2.89 -8.44 18.59
C PRO A 461 -2.17 -7.10 18.78
N ALA A 462 -1.36 -6.71 17.79
CA ALA A 462 -0.63 -5.45 17.81
C ALA A 462 -1.58 -4.23 17.76
N ASP A 463 -2.69 -4.34 17.03
CA ASP A 463 -3.61 -3.22 16.82
C ASP A 463 -4.45 -2.93 18.07
N ILE A 464 -4.83 -3.98 18.83
CA ILE A 464 -5.52 -3.82 20.11
C ILE A 464 -4.58 -3.24 21.18
N ALA A 465 -3.30 -3.59 21.13
CA ALA A 465 -2.29 -3.07 22.07
C ALA A 465 -1.90 -1.61 21.77
N TYR A 466 -1.84 -1.24 20.48
CA TYR A 466 -1.32 0.04 20.02
C TYR A 466 -1.97 1.27 20.70
N PRO A 467 -3.30 1.39 20.88
CA PRO A 467 -3.90 2.53 21.57
C PRO A 467 -3.39 2.75 22.99
N LEU A 468 -3.11 1.66 23.72
CA LEU A 468 -2.55 1.72 25.07
C LEU A 468 -1.07 2.14 25.02
N GLU A 469 -0.30 1.60 24.07
CA GLU A 469 1.10 2.00 23.84
C GLU A 469 1.21 3.49 23.47
N ALA A 470 0.33 4.00 22.61
CA ALA A 470 0.28 5.39 22.19
C ALA A 470 -0.10 6.33 23.35
N LEU A 471 -1.11 5.97 24.16
CA LEU A 471 -1.46 6.76 25.34
C LEU A 471 -0.31 6.75 26.38
N ALA A 472 0.36 5.62 26.55
CA ALA A 472 1.54 5.52 27.40
C ALA A 472 2.70 6.41 26.91
N HIS A 473 2.92 6.46 25.59
CA HIS A 473 3.90 7.36 25.00
C HIS A 473 3.55 8.83 25.27
N ASN A 474 2.30 9.23 25.02
CA ASN A 474 1.84 10.59 25.25
C ASN A 474 1.96 11.03 26.73
N LEU A 475 1.61 10.16 27.68
CA LEU A 475 1.81 10.41 29.11
C LEU A 475 3.30 10.58 29.44
N GLY A 476 4.17 9.73 28.88
CA GLY A 476 5.61 9.84 29.03
C GLY A 476 6.18 11.14 28.47
N ASP A 477 5.69 11.59 27.32
CA ASP A 477 6.11 12.84 26.68
C ASP A 477 5.69 14.08 27.48
N VAL A 478 4.50 14.06 28.09
CA VAL A 478 4.05 15.13 29.00
C VAL A 478 4.92 15.15 30.26
N ALA A 479 5.21 13.99 30.84
CA ALA A 479 6.10 13.86 32.00
C ALA A 479 7.50 14.41 31.69
N ALA A 480 8.08 14.02 30.55
CA ALA A 480 9.39 14.50 30.12
C ALA A 480 9.40 16.03 29.86
N GLN A 481 8.31 16.60 29.33
CA GLN A 481 8.19 18.05 29.15
C GLN A 481 8.09 18.81 30.48
N PHE A 482 7.39 18.26 31.48
CA PHE A 482 7.35 18.84 32.83
C PHE A 482 8.74 18.87 33.46
N GLN A 483 9.50 17.78 33.35
CA GLN A 483 10.86 17.67 33.92
C GLN A 483 11.86 18.67 33.34
N ARG A 484 11.58 19.26 32.17
CA ARG A 484 12.41 20.33 31.58
C ARG A 484 12.17 21.71 32.19
N HIS A 485 11.15 21.89 33.03
CA HIS A 485 10.94 23.14 33.78
C HIS A 485 11.82 23.17 35.04
N GLU A 486 12.46 24.31 35.31
CA GLU A 486 13.21 24.54 36.56
C GLU A 486 12.28 24.84 37.74
N GLY A 487 12.63 24.42 38.96
CA GLY A 487 11.84 24.76 40.16
C GLY A 487 10.42 24.18 40.16
N LEU A 488 10.30 22.89 39.84
CA LEU A 488 9.03 22.17 40.00
C LEU A 488 8.63 22.12 41.48
N LEU A 489 7.37 22.44 41.75
CA LEU A 489 6.79 22.29 43.09
C LEU A 489 6.61 20.80 43.42
N ALA A 490 6.56 20.44 44.71
CA ALA A 490 6.34 19.05 45.14
C ALA A 490 5.07 18.42 44.51
N ALA A 491 3.98 19.19 44.38
CA ALA A 491 2.77 18.72 43.72
C ALA A 491 2.95 18.48 42.20
N GLU A 492 3.88 19.19 41.55
CA GLU A 492 4.21 18.98 40.14
C GLU A 492 5.10 17.75 39.96
N GLN A 493 6.03 17.51 40.88
CA GLN A 493 6.84 16.28 40.91
C GLN A 493 5.96 15.04 41.11
N ALA A 494 5.02 15.09 42.06
CA ALA A 494 4.04 14.01 42.26
C ALA A 494 3.17 13.77 41.02
N PHE A 495 2.76 14.83 40.31
CA PHE A 495 2.02 14.68 39.06
C PHE A 495 2.86 14.04 37.94
N VAL A 496 4.15 14.38 37.83
CA VAL A 496 5.07 13.73 36.88
C VAL A 496 5.21 12.24 37.18
N GLU A 497 5.31 11.87 38.45
CA GLU A 497 5.35 10.47 38.89
C GLU A 497 4.04 9.73 38.60
N GLU A 498 2.89 10.38 38.79
CA GLU A 498 1.56 9.86 38.42
C GLU A 498 1.51 9.54 36.91
N LEU A 499 1.94 10.48 36.06
CA LEU A 499 1.99 10.30 34.61
C LEU A 499 2.92 9.15 34.21
N ALA A 500 4.12 9.06 34.82
CA ALA A 500 5.09 8.01 34.53
C ALA A 500 4.56 6.62 34.95
N THR A 501 3.91 6.55 36.11
CA THR A 501 3.28 5.32 36.63
C THR A 501 2.14 4.87 35.73
N ALA A 502 1.26 5.79 35.33
CA ALA A 502 0.17 5.53 34.40
C ALA A 502 0.68 5.04 33.03
N ALA A 503 1.73 5.68 32.50
CA ALA A 503 2.38 5.24 31.27
C ALA A 503 2.90 3.79 31.39
N GLN A 504 3.53 3.44 32.51
CA GLN A 504 4.04 2.09 32.73
C GLN A 504 2.91 1.05 32.90
N ALA A 505 1.82 1.40 33.58
CA ALA A 505 0.64 0.57 33.70
C ALA A 505 0.02 0.27 32.33
N LEU A 506 -0.13 1.28 31.48
CA LEU A 506 -0.63 1.13 30.11
C LEU A 506 0.27 0.25 29.24
N ARG A 507 1.61 0.40 29.30
CA ARG A 507 2.54 -0.49 28.58
C ARG A 507 2.39 -1.94 29.03
N THR A 508 2.18 -2.16 30.32
CA THR A 508 1.97 -3.50 30.89
C THR A 508 0.64 -4.09 30.41
N ALA A 509 -0.45 -3.32 30.46
CA ALA A 509 -1.75 -3.75 29.95
C ALA A 509 -1.70 -4.07 28.44
N ALA A 510 -1.04 -3.22 27.64
CA ALA A 510 -0.86 -3.44 26.21
C ALA A 510 -0.13 -4.76 25.92
N ARG A 511 1.00 -4.99 26.62
CA ARG A 511 1.77 -6.22 26.54
C ARG A 511 0.92 -7.44 26.89
N ASP A 512 0.19 -7.39 28.01
CA ASP A 512 -0.57 -8.54 28.51
C ASP A 512 -1.71 -8.91 27.57
N ILE A 513 -2.42 -7.91 27.04
CA ILE A 513 -3.46 -8.10 26.01
C ILE A 513 -2.84 -8.74 24.78
N ARG A 514 -1.76 -8.15 24.23
CA ARG A 514 -1.11 -8.65 23.01
C ARG A 514 -0.61 -10.08 23.17
N VAL A 515 0.05 -10.38 24.29
CA VAL A 515 0.52 -11.73 24.61
C VAL A 515 -0.65 -12.71 24.67
N ARG A 516 -1.75 -12.36 25.35
CA ARG A 516 -2.92 -13.23 25.46
C ARG A 516 -3.53 -13.52 24.09
N MET A 517 -3.73 -12.49 23.28
CA MET A 517 -4.28 -12.64 21.93
C MET A 517 -3.37 -13.46 21.02
N CYS A 518 -2.05 -13.22 21.02
CA CYS A 518 -1.09 -14.01 20.23
C CYS A 518 -1.12 -15.51 20.59
N LYS A 519 -1.44 -15.86 21.84
CA LYS A 519 -1.56 -17.26 22.28
C LYS A 519 -2.90 -17.90 21.89
N ALA A 520 -3.97 -17.11 21.83
CA ALA A 520 -5.32 -17.57 21.54
C ALA A 520 -5.57 -17.76 20.03
N GLN A 521 -4.94 -16.93 19.20
CA GLN A 521 -5.12 -16.96 17.75
C GLN A 521 -4.34 -18.09 17.06
N LYS A 522 -4.74 -18.40 15.81
CA LYS A 522 -3.97 -19.30 14.93
C LYS A 522 -2.53 -18.77 14.76
N PRO A 523 -1.52 -19.64 14.67
CA PRO A 523 -0.12 -19.21 14.58
C PRO A 523 0.13 -18.37 13.34
N THR A 524 0.85 -17.27 13.51
CA THR A 524 1.43 -16.48 12.42
C THR A 524 2.91 -16.25 12.69
N ALA A 525 3.70 -15.98 11.65
CA ALA A 525 5.11 -15.65 11.80
C ALA A 525 5.33 -14.49 12.79
N ARG A 526 4.50 -13.44 12.71
CA ARG A 526 4.56 -12.27 13.59
C ARG A 526 4.13 -12.57 15.03
N ASN A 527 3.12 -13.41 15.24
CA ASN A 527 2.73 -13.84 16.59
C ASN A 527 3.84 -14.66 17.24
N LEU A 528 4.48 -15.56 16.49
CA LEU A 528 5.61 -16.34 16.98
C LEU A 528 6.80 -15.44 17.36
N LEU A 529 7.19 -14.50 16.50
CA LEU A 529 8.25 -13.53 16.79
C LEU A 529 7.94 -12.73 18.06
N TYR A 530 6.73 -12.16 18.16
CA TYR A 530 6.35 -11.36 19.32
C TYR A 530 6.38 -12.19 20.60
N LEU A 531 5.85 -13.41 20.59
CA LEU A 531 5.90 -14.30 21.75
C LEU A 531 7.35 -14.66 22.12
N TRP A 532 8.25 -14.81 21.14
CA TRP A 532 9.68 -15.04 21.39
C TRP A 532 10.34 -13.83 22.06
N GLU A 533 10.10 -12.62 21.55
CA GLU A 533 10.61 -11.37 22.14
C GLU A 533 10.11 -11.17 23.58
N GLN A 534 8.85 -11.54 23.84
CA GLN A 534 8.25 -11.47 25.17
C GLN A 534 8.65 -12.65 26.09
N LYS A 535 9.55 -13.53 25.63
CA LYS A 535 10.01 -14.73 26.34
C LYS A 535 8.85 -15.66 26.75
N GLN A 536 7.84 -15.76 25.89
CA GLN A 536 6.63 -16.54 26.08
C GLN A 536 6.64 -17.89 25.34
N VAL A 537 7.68 -18.17 24.56
CA VAL A 537 7.86 -19.45 23.87
C VAL A 537 9.23 -20.05 24.15
N LYS A 538 9.29 -21.39 24.10
CA LYS A 538 10.52 -22.16 24.02
C LYS A 538 10.52 -22.91 22.69
N ILE A 539 11.57 -22.73 21.90
CA ILE A 539 11.72 -23.36 20.58
C ILE A 539 12.83 -24.41 20.68
N VAL A 540 12.53 -25.65 20.28
CA VAL A 540 13.47 -26.78 20.37
C VAL A 540 13.45 -27.57 19.07
N ALA A 541 14.62 -27.86 18.50
CA ALA A 541 14.74 -28.73 17.34
C ALA A 541 14.37 -30.18 17.69
N LEU A 542 13.58 -30.82 16.85
CA LEU A 542 13.10 -32.20 17.03
C LEU A 542 13.89 -33.18 16.17
N GLY A 543 15.00 -33.65 16.73
CA GLY A 543 15.84 -34.67 16.13
C GLY A 543 16.63 -34.19 14.90
N ALA A 544 17.16 -35.14 14.14
CA ALA A 544 17.93 -34.88 12.92
C ALA A 544 17.03 -34.58 11.71
N ARG A 545 17.61 -33.99 10.65
CA ARG A 545 16.94 -33.76 9.35
C ARG A 545 16.33 -35.06 8.83
N LYS A 546 15.04 -35.06 8.52
CA LYS A 546 14.34 -36.26 8.03
C LYS A 546 14.03 -36.15 6.54
N PRO A 547 14.23 -37.22 5.75
CA PRO A 547 13.71 -37.26 4.38
C PRO A 547 12.18 -37.42 4.40
N LEU A 548 11.48 -36.68 3.54
CA LEU A 548 10.05 -36.82 3.31
C LEU A 548 9.79 -37.68 2.06
N LYS A 549 8.59 -38.27 1.98
CA LYS A 549 8.16 -39.07 0.82
C LYS A 549 8.12 -38.27 -0.48
N ALA A 550 8.02 -36.95 -0.40
CA ALA A 550 8.01 -36.04 -1.55
C ALA A 550 9.42 -35.74 -2.10
N GLY A 551 10.48 -36.27 -1.47
CA GLY A 551 11.88 -36.13 -1.92
C GLY A 551 12.64 -34.96 -1.32
N ASP A 552 11.96 -34.05 -0.62
CA ASP A 552 12.57 -32.98 0.16
C ASP A 552 12.92 -33.46 1.58
N LEU A 553 13.75 -32.68 2.28
CA LEU A 553 14.12 -32.95 3.67
C LEU A 553 13.51 -31.90 4.60
N ILE A 554 13.24 -32.29 5.84
CA ILE A 554 12.61 -31.42 6.83
C ILE A 554 13.42 -31.36 8.13
N ASP A 555 13.60 -30.14 8.64
CA ASP A 555 13.92 -29.90 10.04
C ASP A 555 12.63 -29.47 10.76
N GLU A 556 12.30 -30.16 11.83
CA GLU A 556 11.10 -29.93 12.63
C GLU A 556 11.50 -29.28 13.96
N TYR A 557 10.76 -28.26 14.40
CA TYR A 557 10.97 -27.61 15.68
C TYR A 557 9.65 -27.56 16.45
N GLU A 558 9.71 -27.90 17.73
CA GLU A 558 8.60 -27.72 18.65
C GLU A 558 8.65 -26.31 19.25
N VAL A 559 7.52 -25.62 19.20
CA VAL A 559 7.31 -24.33 19.85
C VAL A 559 6.34 -24.54 21.00
N SER A 560 6.88 -24.61 22.21
CA SER A 560 6.10 -24.66 23.44
C SER A 560 5.69 -23.25 23.87
N ILE A 561 4.40 -22.97 23.95
CA ILE A 561 3.87 -21.66 24.40
C ILE A 561 3.61 -21.71 25.90
N ARG A 562 4.17 -20.75 26.64
CA ARG A 562 3.98 -20.68 28.09
C ARG A 562 2.51 -20.45 28.43
N GLY A 563 1.90 -21.40 29.13
CA GLY A 563 0.48 -21.33 29.50
C GLY A 563 -0.47 -21.39 28.29
N GLY A 564 -0.02 -21.96 27.18
CA GLY A 564 -0.80 -22.17 25.96
C GLY A 564 -0.53 -23.54 25.35
N GLY A 565 -0.85 -23.70 24.06
CA GLY A 565 -0.63 -24.93 23.31
C GLY A 565 0.78 -25.07 22.74
N THR A 566 0.94 -26.04 21.84
CA THR A 566 2.19 -26.29 21.11
C THR A 566 1.98 -26.03 19.62
N TRP A 567 2.94 -25.37 18.99
CA TRP A 567 3.02 -25.23 17.53
C TRP A 567 4.24 -25.99 17.00
N TYR A 568 4.23 -26.31 15.70
CA TYR A 568 5.36 -26.97 15.03
C TYR A 568 5.83 -26.13 13.86
N VAL A 569 7.13 -25.85 13.84
CA VAL A 569 7.79 -25.16 12.71
C VAL A 569 8.50 -26.20 11.85
N HIS A 570 8.19 -26.16 10.56
CA HIS A 570 8.74 -27.07 9.55
C HIS A 570 9.58 -26.27 8.57
N LEU A 571 10.87 -26.58 8.49
CA LEU A 571 11.80 -25.97 7.54
C LEU A 571 12.21 -27.03 6.51
N HIS A 572 11.94 -26.75 5.24
CA HIS A 572 12.19 -27.66 4.11
C HIS A 572 13.52 -27.36 3.45
N TYR A 573 14.26 -28.41 3.09
CA TYR A 573 15.57 -28.33 2.47
C TYR A 573 15.64 -29.21 1.22
N PRO A 574 16.30 -28.74 0.15
CA PRO A 574 16.48 -29.52 -1.06
C PRO A 574 17.51 -30.65 -0.91
N ALA A 575 18.47 -30.53 0.02
CA ALA A 575 19.50 -31.53 0.26
C ALA A 575 19.91 -31.63 1.74
N LEU A 576 20.50 -32.77 2.12
CA LEU A 576 20.95 -33.02 3.50
C LEU A 576 22.02 -32.01 3.94
N GLN A 577 22.90 -31.64 3.01
CA GLN A 577 24.02 -30.72 3.15
C GLN A 577 23.65 -29.25 2.93
N THR A 578 22.38 -28.93 2.65
CA THR A 578 21.94 -27.53 2.55
C THR A 578 22.16 -26.84 3.90
N PRO A 579 22.84 -25.67 3.95
CA PRO A 579 23.06 -24.91 5.17
C PRO A 579 21.76 -24.68 5.94
N VAL A 580 21.81 -24.71 7.28
CA VAL A 580 20.61 -24.58 8.14
C VAL A 580 19.84 -23.29 7.89
N GLN A 581 20.53 -22.22 7.49
CA GLN A 581 19.93 -20.92 7.16
C GLN A 581 19.30 -20.87 5.75
N ALA A 582 19.60 -21.83 4.88
CA ALA A 582 19.22 -21.82 3.47
C ALA A 582 18.06 -22.79 3.16
N PHE A 583 17.05 -22.83 4.05
CA PHE A 583 15.84 -23.62 3.79
C PHE A 583 15.03 -23.01 2.63
N SER A 584 14.39 -23.86 1.83
CA SER A 584 13.60 -23.44 0.67
C SER A 584 12.19 -22.97 1.04
N LYS A 585 11.60 -23.55 2.09
CA LYS A 585 10.27 -23.19 2.57
C LYS A 585 10.13 -23.43 4.06
N GLY A 586 9.63 -22.46 4.81
CA GLY A 586 9.31 -22.60 6.22
C GLY A 586 7.81 -22.44 6.44
N HIS A 587 7.22 -23.20 7.37
CA HIS A 587 5.85 -22.94 7.79
C HIS A 587 5.56 -23.39 9.23
N ILE A 588 4.53 -22.80 9.84
CA ILE A 588 4.04 -23.10 11.18
C ILE A 588 2.72 -23.89 11.08
N LYS A 589 2.63 -25.00 11.80
CA LYS A 589 1.40 -25.80 11.94
C LYS A 589 0.90 -25.84 13.39
N LEU A 590 -0.41 -26.02 13.51
CA LEU A 590 -1.06 -26.42 14.77
C LEU A 590 -0.65 -27.85 15.16
N ALA A 591 -0.58 -28.16 16.47
CA ALA A 591 -0.26 -29.50 16.97
C ALA A 591 -1.14 -30.60 16.35
N ALA A 592 -2.46 -30.37 16.26
CA ALA A 592 -3.41 -31.31 15.66
C ALA A 592 -3.15 -31.60 14.17
N GLN A 593 -2.43 -30.70 13.48
CA GLN A 593 -2.15 -30.77 12.05
C GLN A 593 -0.69 -31.11 11.73
N ARG A 594 0.15 -31.31 12.77
CA ARG A 594 1.59 -31.56 12.66
C ARG A 594 1.93 -32.55 11.54
N LEU A 595 1.33 -33.75 11.61
CA LEU A 595 1.61 -34.85 10.69
C LEU A 595 0.75 -34.85 9.41
N LEU A 596 -0.24 -33.96 9.30
CA LEU A 596 -1.16 -33.95 8.17
C LEU A 596 -0.50 -33.35 6.92
N GLY A 597 -0.42 -34.15 5.86
CA GLY A 597 0.04 -33.74 4.52
C GLY A 597 -1.11 -33.51 3.54
N TYR A 598 -0.76 -33.10 2.31
CA TYR A 598 -1.73 -32.91 1.21
C TYR A 598 -2.40 -34.24 0.77
N ALA A 599 -1.67 -35.36 0.86
CA ALA A 599 -2.22 -36.68 0.54
C ALA A 599 -3.28 -37.16 1.55
N ASP A 600 -3.17 -36.78 2.83
CA ASP A 600 -4.14 -37.14 3.86
C ASP A 600 -5.46 -36.37 3.69
N LEU A 601 -5.37 -35.16 3.12
CA LEU A 601 -6.53 -34.36 2.74
C LEU A 601 -7.33 -34.98 1.59
N LEU A 602 -6.67 -35.45 0.53
CA LEU A 602 -7.34 -36.13 -0.59
C LEU A 602 -8.07 -37.39 -0.13
N LYS A 603 -7.48 -38.13 0.81
CA LYS A 603 -8.13 -39.30 1.42
C LYS A 603 -9.35 -38.91 2.26
N ASN A 604 -9.24 -37.86 3.08
CA ASN A 604 -10.34 -37.39 3.93
C ASN A 604 -11.48 -36.75 3.13
N ALA A 605 -11.17 -35.99 2.08
CA ALA A 605 -12.15 -35.36 1.18
C ALA A 605 -13.02 -36.39 0.45
N ASN A 606 -12.41 -37.48 -0.01
CA ASN A 606 -13.12 -38.59 -0.65
C ASN A 606 -14.06 -39.34 0.30
N SER A 607 -13.90 -39.18 1.62
CA SER A 607 -14.71 -39.85 2.65
C SER A 607 -15.73 -38.96 3.37
N ARG A 608 -15.58 -37.63 3.36
CA ARG A 608 -16.44 -36.70 4.12
C ARG A 608 -16.99 -35.50 3.34
N GLY A 609 -16.72 -35.38 2.04
CA GLY A 609 -17.35 -34.36 1.18
C GLY A 609 -16.87 -32.91 1.38
N ALA A 610 -16.00 -32.64 2.35
CA ALA A 610 -15.33 -31.36 2.52
C ALA A 610 -13.89 -31.55 3.04
N LEU A 611 -12.95 -30.77 2.51
CA LEU A 611 -11.55 -30.73 2.99
C LEU A 611 -11.50 -29.97 4.33
N PRO A 612 -11.03 -30.56 5.44
CA PRO A 612 -10.66 -29.76 6.61
C PRO A 612 -9.49 -28.82 6.25
N GLU A 613 -9.61 -27.53 6.55
CA GLU A 613 -8.59 -26.51 6.30
C GLU A 613 -7.30 -26.82 7.08
N ILE A 614 -6.18 -27.11 6.41
CA ILE A 614 -4.86 -27.16 7.07
C ILE A 614 -4.33 -25.73 7.16
N TRP A 615 -4.21 -25.23 8.39
CA TRP A 615 -3.61 -23.94 8.65
C TRP A 615 -2.09 -24.01 8.51
N ARG A 616 -1.52 -23.12 7.71
CA ARG A 616 -0.07 -22.93 7.54
C ARG A 616 0.23 -21.45 7.50
N ALA A 617 1.06 -20.98 8.41
CA ALA A 617 1.66 -19.65 8.30
C ALA A 617 3.08 -19.79 7.76
N ASP A 618 3.41 -19.10 6.68
CA ASP A 618 4.73 -19.21 6.05
C ASP A 618 5.82 -18.51 6.89
N LEU A 619 7.03 -19.03 6.78
CA LEU A 619 8.25 -18.50 7.37
C LEU A 619 9.32 -18.43 6.28
N THR A 620 9.99 -17.28 6.16
CA THR A 620 11.08 -17.10 5.20
C THR A 620 12.45 -17.15 5.88
N PRO A 621 13.52 -17.57 5.18
CA PRO A 621 14.89 -17.52 5.68
C PRO A 621 15.29 -16.17 6.29
N MET A 622 14.88 -15.09 5.64
CA MET A 622 15.18 -13.74 6.10
C MET A 622 14.41 -13.36 7.36
N PHE A 623 13.12 -13.72 7.45
CA PHE A 623 12.31 -13.39 8.62
C PHE A 623 12.88 -14.02 9.90
N ILE A 624 13.39 -15.25 9.84
CA ILE A 624 13.85 -15.98 11.03
C ILE A 624 15.31 -15.64 11.45
N LYS A 625 16.05 -14.94 10.59
CA LYS A 625 17.47 -14.60 10.79
C LYS A 625 17.65 -13.81 12.11
N GLY A 626 18.59 -14.26 12.93
CA GLY A 626 19.02 -13.57 14.15
C GLY A 626 18.14 -13.76 15.38
N TRP A 627 17.04 -14.51 15.32
CA TRP A 627 16.20 -14.79 16.51
C TRP A 627 15.73 -16.24 16.63
N PHE A 628 15.45 -16.92 15.50
CA PHE A 628 15.01 -18.30 15.55
C PHE A 628 16.22 -19.22 15.81
N PRO A 629 16.16 -20.10 16.82
CA PRO A 629 17.27 -20.97 17.17
C PRO A 629 17.34 -22.14 16.18
N LEU A 630 17.88 -21.87 14.99
CA LEU A 630 18.24 -22.92 14.05
C LEU A 630 19.20 -23.89 14.73
N ARG A 631 19.06 -25.18 14.40
CA ARG A 631 20.00 -26.19 14.89
C ARG A 631 21.44 -25.82 14.51
N ALA A 632 22.38 -26.21 15.39
CA ALA A 632 23.80 -26.02 15.18
C ALA A 632 24.33 -26.86 14.02
#